data_AF-A0A6N6JH71-F1
#
_entry.id   AF-A0A6N6JH71-F1
#
_cell.length_a   1.000
_cell.length_b   1.000
_cell.length_c   1.000
_cell.angle_alpha   90.00
_cell.angle_beta   90.00
_cell.angle_gamma   90.00
#
_symmetry.space_group_name_H-M   'P 1'
#
loop_
_entity.id
_entity.type
_entity.pdbx_description
1 polymer ?
#
loop_
_entity_poly.entity_id
_entity_poly.type
_entity_poly.pdbx_seq_one_letter_code
_entity_poly.pdbx_strand_id
1 'polypeptide(L)' 'MKLVSRFEAASRSTAELHGLLAKAFNAFCAAPRSSAERHDALQSMRNIEDELATRSPGF' A
#
# COMPACT_ATOMS: atom_id res chain seq x y z
N MET A 1 -3.15 0.40 10.48
CA MET A 1 -3.97 1.09 9.45
C MET A 1 -5.01 0.12 8.93
N LYS A 2 -6.08 0.58 8.26
CA LYS A 2 -6.96 -0.35 7.52
C LYS A 2 -6.18 -0.90 6.31
N LEU A 3 -6.24 -2.21 6.09
CA LEU A 3 -5.72 -2.85 4.89
C LEU A 3 -6.34 -2.21 3.63
N VAL A 4 -5.49 -1.82 2.68
CA VAL A 4 -5.90 -1.39 1.34
C VAL A 4 -5.94 -2.62 0.44
N SER A 5 -7.14 -3.00 -0.02
CA SER A 5 -7.32 -4.10 -0.97
C SER A 5 -6.88 -3.71 -2.39
N ARG A 6 -6.69 -4.72 -3.26
CA ARG A 6 -6.39 -4.50 -4.69
C ARG A 6 -7.48 -3.70 -5.40
N PHE A 7 -8.75 -3.97 -5.09
CA PHE A 7 -9.88 -3.22 -5.66
C PHE A 7 -9.88 -1.76 -5.20
N GLU A 8 -9.65 -1.52 -3.91
CA GLU A 8 -9.51 -0.16 -3.39
C GLU A 8 -8.32 0.56 -4.04
N ALA A 9 -7.17 -0.10 -4.24
CA ALA A 9 -6.02 0.48 -4.94
C ALA A 9 -6.37 0.85 -6.40
N ALA A 10 -6.98 -0.07 -7.15
CA ALA A 10 -7.36 0.15 -8.54
C ALA A 10 -8.33 1.35 -8.72
N SER A 11 -9.21 1.59 -7.73
CA SER A 11 -10.14 2.72 -7.75
C SER A 11 -9.51 4.11 -7.50
N ARG A 12 -8.25 4.18 -7.07
CA ARG A 12 -7.56 5.42 -6.68
C ARG A 12 -6.79 6.02 -7.84
N SER A 13 -6.57 7.34 -7.81
CA SER A 13 -5.63 8.00 -8.70
C SER A 13 -4.17 7.66 -8.35
N THR A 14 -3.25 7.81 -9.31
CA THR A 14 -1.81 7.56 -9.08
C THR A 14 -1.24 8.43 -7.95
N ALA A 15 -1.68 9.69 -7.86
CA ALA A 15 -1.28 10.58 -6.77
C ALA A 15 -1.77 10.08 -5.39
N GLU A 16 -3.01 9.63 -5.30
CA GLU A 16 -3.54 9.01 -4.08
C GLU A 16 -2.78 7.73 -3.71
N LEU A 17 -2.40 6.91 -4.69
CA LEU A 17 -1.62 5.69 -4.46
C LEU A 17 -0.26 6.00 -3.83
N HIS A 18 0.47 7.00 -4.34
CA HIS A 18 1.72 7.42 -3.69
C HIS A 18 1.50 7.94 -2.26
N GLY A 19 0.43 8.69 -2.03
CA GLY A 19 0.06 9.15 -0.69
C GLY A 19 -0.29 7.99 0.27
N LEU A 20 -0.99 6.96 -0.23
CA LEU A 20 -1.30 5.75 0.52
C LEU A 20 -0.07 4.90 0.78
N LEU A 21 0.86 4.81 -0.17
CA LEU A 21 2.11 4.08 -0.03
C LEU A 21 2.96 4.67 1.11
N ALA A 22 3.10 6.00 1.16
CA ALA A 22 3.81 6.68 2.24
C ALA A 22 3.14 6.42 3.61
N LYS A 23 1.80 6.45 3.68
CA LYS A 23 1.05 6.13 4.91
C LYS A 23 1.26 4.67 5.34
N ALA A 24 1.24 3.74 4.39
CA ALA A 24 1.43 2.32 4.66
C ALA A 24 2.86 2.02 5.16
N PHE A 25 3.86 2.63 4.53
CA PHE A 25 5.25 2.55 4.98
C PHE A 25 5.41 3.09 6.41
N ASN A 26 4.88 4.27 6.70
CA ASN A 26 4.94 4.84 8.06
C ASN A 26 4.23 3.95 9.09
N ALA A 27 3.06 3.39 8.74
CA ALA A 27 2.36 2.46 9.61
C ALA A 27 3.15 1.16 9.86
N PHE A 28 3.83 0.63 8.84
CA PHE A 28 4.69 -0.56 8.96
C PHE A 28 5.89 -0.31 9.89
N CYS A 29 6.50 0.87 9.79
CA CYS A 29 7.63 1.27 10.64
C CYS A 29 7.22 1.49 12.10
N ALA A 30 6.01 2.00 12.34
CA ALA A 30 5.50 2.24 13.69
C ALA A 30 4.93 0.99 14.38
N ALA A 31 4.47 -0.01 13.62
CA ALA A 31 3.82 -1.18 14.16
C ALA A 31 4.80 -2.13 14.90
N PRO A 32 4.38 -2.75 16.02
CA PRO A 32 5.17 -3.78 16.69
C PRO A 32 5.53 -4.93 15.75
N ARG A 33 6.69 -5.57 15.99
CA ARG A 33 7.08 -6.76 15.24
C ARG A 33 6.02 -7.85 15.39
N SER A 34 5.69 -8.52 14.30
CA SER A 34 4.70 -9.60 14.22
C SER A 34 3.26 -9.23 14.59
N SER A 35 2.90 -7.94 14.60
CA SER A 35 1.52 -7.50 14.84
C SER A 35 0.66 -7.61 13.57
N ALA A 36 -0.66 -7.76 13.75
CA ALA A 36 -1.62 -7.76 12.65
C ALA A 36 -1.55 -6.44 11.86
N GLU A 37 -1.37 -5.31 12.54
CA GLU A 37 -1.24 -4.00 11.91
C GLU A 37 0.01 -3.92 11.01
N ARG A 38 1.10 -4.59 11.41
CA ARG A 38 2.32 -4.66 10.61
C ARG A 38 2.12 -5.52 9.36
N HIS A 39 1.36 -6.61 9.47
CA HIS A 39 0.98 -7.43 8.32
C HIS A 39 0.03 -6.68 7.37
N ASP A 40 -0.96 -5.97 7.89
CA ASP A 40 -1.89 -5.16 7.11
C ASP A 40 -1.18 -4.03 6.35
N ALA A 41 -0.23 -3.37 7.01
CA ALA A 41 0.58 -2.32 6.38
C ALA A 41 1.44 -2.89 5.24
N LEU A 42 2.11 -4.02 5.47
CA LEU A 42 2.92 -4.70 4.45
C LEU A 42 2.07 -5.15 3.25
N GLN A 43 0.90 -5.75 3.50
CA GLN A 43 0.02 -6.20 2.43
C GLN A 43 -0.58 -5.02 1.66
N SER A 44 -0.87 -3.90 2.34
CA SER A 44 -1.29 -2.66 1.70
C SER A 44 -0.21 -2.11 0.76
N MET A 45 1.06 -2.09 1.19
CA MET A 45 2.19 -1.67 0.36
C MET A 45 2.26 -2.51 -0.93
N ARG A 46 2.22 -3.84 -0.82
CA ARG A 46 2.23 -4.75 -1.97
C ARG A 46 1.10 -4.48 -2.95
N ASN A 47 -0.14 -4.34 -2.45
CA ASN A 47 -1.29 -4.09 -3.31
C ASN A 47 -1.17 -2.74 -4.04
N ILE A 48 -0.59 -1.73 -3.40
CA ILE A 48 -0.38 -0.40 -3.99
C ILE A 48 0.77 -0.43 -5.02
N GLU A 49 1.88 -1.09 -4.70
CA GLU A 49 3.02 -1.24 -5.61
C GLU A 49 2.65 -2.05 -6.86
N ASP A 50 1.90 -3.15 -6.70
CA ASP A 50 1.35 -3.94 -7.81
C ASP A 50 0.54 -3.03 -8.76
N GLU A 51 -0.37 -2.20 -8.22
CA GLU A 51 -1.20 -1.29 -9.02
C GLU A 51 -0.40 -0.14 -9.65
N LEU A 52 0.63 0.37 -8.98
CA LEU A 52 1.51 1.38 -9.59
C LEU A 52 2.30 0.78 -10.75
N ALA A 53 2.76 -0.47 -10.63
CA ALA A 53 3.49 -1.18 -11.67
C ALA A 53 2.63 -1.47 -12.91
N THR A 54 1.32 -1.73 -12.76
CA THR A 54 0.42 -1.89 -13.92
C THR A 54 0.19 -0.59 -14.68
N ARG A 55 0.28 0.57 -14.01
CA ARG A 55 0.06 1.90 -14.59
C ARG A 55 1.29 2.53 -15.22
N SER A 56 2.47 2.14 -14.75
CA SER A 56 3.74 2.48 -15.37
C SER A 56 4.36 1.20 -15.93
N PRO A 57 3.90 0.72 -17.10
CA PRO A 57 4.56 -0.39 -17.76
C PRO A 57 6.02 0.00 -17.95
N GLY A 58 6.92 -0.73 -17.30
CA GLY A 58 8.36 -0.49 -17.37
C GLY A 58 8.80 -0.41 -18.82
N PHE A 59 9.49 0.68 -19.16
CA PHE A 59 10.24 0.79 -20.41
C PHE A 59 11.57 0.04 -20.29
#